data_AF-A0A939KRS8-F1
#
_entry.id   AF-A0A939KRS8-F1
#
_cell.length_a   1.000
_cell.length_b   1.000
_cell.length_c   1.000
_cell.angle_alpha   90.00
_cell.angle_beta   90.00
_cell.angle_gamma   90.00
#
_symmetry.space_group_name_H-M   'P 1'
#
loop_
_entity.id
_entity.type
_entity.pdbx_description
1 polymer ?
#
loop_
_entity_poly.entity_id
_entity_poly.type
_entity_poly.pdbx_seq_one_letter_code
_entity_poly.pdbx_strand_id
1 'polypeptide(L)'
;MTTSPDRDCDTAPSPYRVALGDGLFDTTDLPRPMACEVDRYERAILGLETARQALAWPLFTDFALADIQAGFCAEGIGELVQAVRDLHTAQPMAQNRISGVL
;
A
#
# COMPACT_ATOMS: atom_id res chain seq x y z
N MET A 1 -9.77 -37.63 -0.13
CA MET A 1 -9.08 -36.87 0.93
C MET A 1 -8.25 -35.80 0.25
N THR A 2 -8.86 -34.64 -0.03
CA THR A 2 -8.14 -33.46 -0.51
C THR A 2 -7.71 -32.68 0.72
N THR A 3 -6.43 -32.78 1.06
CA THR A 3 -5.77 -31.89 2.01
C THR A 3 -5.94 -30.47 1.49
N SER A 4 -6.79 -29.69 2.17
CA SER A 4 -6.80 -28.24 2.00
C SER A 4 -5.38 -27.78 2.24
N PRO A 5 -4.74 -27.06 1.30
CA PRO A 5 -3.44 -26.50 1.60
C PRO A 5 -3.68 -25.58 2.79
N ASP A 6 -2.95 -25.82 3.89
CA ASP A 6 -2.70 -24.80 4.88
C ASP A 6 -2.36 -23.55 4.07
N ARG A 7 -3.25 -22.54 4.10
CA ARG A 7 -2.88 -21.20 3.71
C ARG A 7 -1.84 -20.82 4.75
N ASP A 8 -0.59 -21.17 4.48
CA ASP A 8 0.56 -20.58 5.14
C ASP A 8 0.24 -19.09 5.18
N CYS A 9 0.04 -18.58 6.39
CA CYS A 9 -0.17 -17.17 6.62
C CYS A 9 1.09 -16.49 6.12
N ASP A 10 1.04 -16.07 4.86
CA ASP A 10 1.97 -15.26 4.10
C ASP A 10 2.86 -14.46 5.06
N THR A 11 4.01 -15.05 5.44
CA THR A 11 4.87 -14.53 6.53
C THR A 11 5.69 -13.35 6.05
N ALA A 12 5.66 -13.07 4.74
CA ALA A 12 6.26 -11.90 4.16
C ALA A 12 5.49 -10.64 4.61
N PRO A 13 6.18 -9.64 5.19
CA PRO A 13 5.51 -8.41 5.59
C PRO A 13 4.93 -7.69 4.37
N SER A 14 3.66 -7.29 4.46
CA SER A 14 2.99 -6.44 3.46
C SER A 14 3.90 -5.25 3.08
N PRO A 15 4.00 -4.90 1.78
CA PRO A 15 4.77 -3.74 1.33
C PRO A 15 4.42 -2.46 2.10
N TYR A 16 3.15 -2.32 2.49
CA TYR A 16 2.69 -1.22 3.33
C TYR A 16 3.30 -1.25 4.73
N ARG A 17 3.36 -2.41 5.39
CA ARG A 17 3.96 -2.53 6.74
C ARG A 17 5.44 -2.17 6.75
N VAL A 18 6.18 -2.55 5.72
CA VAL A 18 7.59 -2.17 5.56
C VAL A 18 7.69 -0.65 5.41
N ALA A 19 6.94 -0.08 4.46
CA ALA A 19 6.94 1.36 4.21
C ALA A 19 6.48 2.20 5.42
N LEU A 20 5.51 1.71 6.20
CA LEU A 20 5.07 2.33 7.44
C LEU A 20 6.19 2.34 8.49
N GLY A 21 6.92 1.23 8.62
CA GLY A 21 8.09 1.14 9.51
C GLY A 21 9.23 2.07 9.10
N ASP A 22 9.36 2.35 7.82
CA ASP A 22 10.34 3.30 7.25
C ASP A 22 9.89 4.78 7.40
N GLY A 23 8.69 5.04 7.94
CA GLY A 23 8.14 6.38 8.10
C GLY A 23 7.63 7.03 6.80
N LEU A 24 7.44 6.26 5.73
CA LEU A 24 7.03 6.78 4.42
C LEU A 24 5.69 7.54 4.45
N PHE A 25 4.79 7.15 5.36
CA PHE A 25 3.46 7.75 5.54
C PHE A 25 3.43 8.82 6.63
N ASP A 26 4.57 9.21 7.21
CA ASP A 26 4.61 10.37 8.10
C ASP A 26 4.40 11.65 7.29
N THR A 27 3.37 12.41 7.66
CA THR A 27 2.97 13.64 6.98
C THR A 27 3.33 14.91 7.75
N THR A 28 4.00 14.79 8.90
CA THR A 28 4.27 15.91 9.84
C THR A 28 4.98 17.09 9.18
N ASP A 29 5.95 16.81 8.31
CA ASP A 29 6.77 17.83 7.65
C ASP A 29 6.37 18.11 6.18
N LEU A 30 5.25 17.52 5.73
CA LEU A 30 4.82 17.65 4.34
C LEU A 30 3.98 18.90 4.09
N PRO A 31 4.11 19.56 2.92
CA PRO A 31 3.16 20.56 2.48
C PRO A 31 1.75 19.98 2.46
N ARG A 32 0.76 20.75 2.93
CA ARG A 32 -0.64 20.28 3.08
C ARG A 32 -1.22 19.54 1.85
N PRO A 33 -1.03 20.01 0.60
CA PRO A 33 -1.55 19.29 -0.56
C PRO A 33 -0.98 17.88 -0.70
N MET A 34 0.30 17.72 -0.36
CA MET A 34 0.99 16.44 -0.42
C MET A 34 0.57 15.54 0.74
N ALA A 35 0.48 16.06 1.97
CA ALA A 35 -0.05 15.31 3.11
C ALA A 35 -1.44 14.74 2.80
N CYS A 36 -2.33 15.55 2.21
CA CYS A 36 -3.65 15.08 1.80
C CYS A 36 -3.60 13.96 0.73
N GLU A 37 -2.62 13.98 -0.15
CA GLU A 37 -2.48 12.96 -1.18
C GLU A 37 -1.90 11.65 -0.60
N VAL A 38 -0.90 11.75 0.29
CA VAL A 38 -0.38 10.61 1.06
C VAL A 38 -1.50 9.94 1.87
N ASP A 39 -2.33 10.72 2.57
CA ASP A 39 -3.49 10.22 3.31
C ASP A 39 -4.48 9.45 2.41
N ARG A 40 -4.69 9.90 1.16
CA ARG A 40 -5.59 9.21 0.22
C ARG A 40 -5.01 7.87 -0.20
N TYR A 41 -3.71 7.82 -0.51
CA TYR A 41 -3.04 6.58 -0.87
C TYR A 41 -3.05 5.60 0.31
N GLU A 42 -2.79 6.07 1.53
CA GLU A 42 -2.84 5.22 2.72
C GLU A 42 -4.23 4.61 2.94
N ARG A 43 -5.30 5.41 2.81
CA ARG A 43 -6.67 4.89 2.92
C ARG A 43 -7.01 3.85 1.86
N ALA A 44 -6.54 4.05 0.63
CA ALA A 44 -6.74 3.08 -0.45
C ALA A 44 -6.01 1.76 -0.14
N ILE A 45 -4.78 1.84 0.37
CA ILE A 45 -4.01 0.67 0.82
C ILE A 45 -4.75 -0.10 1.93
N LEU A 46 -5.23 0.59 2.97
CA LEU A 46 -5.98 -0.04 4.07
C LEU A 46 -7.28 -0.70 3.58
N GLY A 47 -7.93 -0.12 2.57
CA GLY A 47 -9.09 -0.72 1.91
C GLY A 47 -8.74 -2.02 1.20
N LEU A 48 -7.62 -2.06 0.47
CA LEU A 48 -7.12 -3.26 -0.21
C LEU A 48 -6.67 -4.35 0.79
N GLU A 49 -6.02 -3.98 1.90
CA GLU A 49 -5.67 -4.94 2.95
C GLU A 49 -6.93 -5.56 3.58
N THR A 50 -7.96 -4.76 3.81
CA THR A 50 -9.26 -5.23 4.32
C THR A 50 -9.93 -6.19 3.34
N ALA A 51 -9.92 -5.85 2.04
CA ALA A 51 -10.46 -6.72 0.99
C ALA A 51 -9.68 -8.05 0.92
N ARG A 52 -8.35 -8.01 0.99
CA ARG A 52 -7.50 -9.22 1.01
C ARG A 52 -7.82 -10.11 2.20
N GLN A 53 -8.05 -9.54 3.39
CA GLN A 53 -8.47 -10.29 4.57
C GLN A 53 -9.86 -10.92 4.41
N ALA A 54 -10.81 -10.21 3.78
CA ALA A 54 -12.14 -10.75 3.53
C ALA A 54 -12.12 -11.94 2.55
N LEU A 55 -11.26 -11.90 1.53
CA LEU A 55 -11.03 -13.02 0.60
C LEU A 55 -10.39 -14.23 1.27
N ALA A 56 -9.68 -14.00 2.38
CA ALA A 56 -9.10 -15.07 3.18
C ALA A 56 -10.14 -15.78 4.09
N TRP A 57 -11.40 -15.30 4.17
CA TRP A 57 -12.41 -15.87 5.05
C TRP A 57 -12.66 -17.35 4.70
N PRO A 58 -12.57 -18.28 5.68
CA PRO A 58 -12.91 -19.70 5.53
C PRO A 58 -14.24 -20.07 4.85
N LEU A 59 -15.20 -19.15 4.76
CA LEU A 59 -16.51 -19.41 4.14
C LEU A 59 -16.56 -19.02 2.65
N PHE A 60 -15.49 -18.43 2.11
CA PHE A 60 -15.40 -18.10 0.70
C PHE A 60 -15.21 -19.38 -0.12
N THR A 61 -16.16 -19.70 -0.98
CA THR A 61 -16.22 -21.01 -1.66
C THR A 61 -15.44 -21.07 -2.96
N ASP A 62 -15.18 -19.92 -3.59
CA ASP A 62 -14.40 -19.83 -4.83
C ASP A 62 -12.95 -19.44 -4.52
N PHE A 63 -12.14 -20.45 -4.18
CA PHE A 63 -10.75 -20.27 -3.78
C PHE A 63 -9.87 -19.73 -4.92
N ALA A 64 -10.11 -20.15 -6.16
CA ALA A 64 -9.33 -19.69 -7.31
C ALA A 64 -9.56 -18.20 -7.57
N LEU A 65 -10.82 -17.76 -7.51
CA LEU A 65 -11.14 -16.34 -7.60
C LEU A 65 -10.54 -15.57 -6.42
N ALA A 66 -10.64 -16.10 -5.19
CA ALA A 66 -10.10 -15.44 -4.01
C ALA A 66 -8.59 -15.21 -4.12
N ASP A 67 -7.85 -16.21 -4.58
CA ASP A 67 -6.40 -16.13 -4.71
C ASP A 67 -5.99 -15.13 -5.82
N ILE A 68 -6.70 -15.11 -6.95
CA ILE A 68 -6.51 -14.11 -8.02
C ILE A 68 -6.76 -12.69 -7.48
N GLN A 69 -7.89 -12.49 -6.79
CA GLN A 69 -8.25 -11.17 -6.25
C GLN A 69 -7.29 -10.72 -5.14
N ALA A 70 -6.80 -11.65 -4.32
CA ALA A 70 -5.78 -11.36 -3.32
C ALA A 70 -4.45 -10.92 -3.98
N GLY A 71 -4.10 -11.51 -5.13
CA GLY A 71 -2.98 -11.09 -5.97
C GLY A 71 -3.13 -9.64 -6.44
N PHE A 72 -4.28 -9.29 -7.03
CA PHE A 72 -4.54 -7.90 -7.45
C PHE A 72 -4.51 -6.90 -6.28
N CYS A 73 -5.01 -7.29 -5.10
CA CYS A 73 -4.91 -6.46 -3.91
C CYS A 73 -3.44 -6.22 -3.51
N ALA A 74 -2.60 -7.28 -3.54
CA ALA A 74 -1.18 -7.17 -3.20
C ALA A 74 -0.40 -6.30 -4.19
N GLU A 75 -0.66 -6.46 -5.49
CA GLU A 75 -0.07 -5.62 -6.54
C GLU A 75 -0.47 -4.15 -6.36
N GLY A 76 -1.77 -3.87 -6.19
CA GLY A 76 -2.28 -2.51 -5.99
C GLY A 76 -1.71 -1.83 -4.73
N ILE A 77 -1.51 -2.58 -3.64
CA ILE A 77 -0.83 -2.05 -2.44
C ILE A 77 0.61 -1.63 -2.78
N GLY A 78 1.33 -2.47 -3.53
CA GLY A 78 2.71 -2.16 -3.97
C GLY A 78 2.78 -0.91 -4.84
N GLU A 79 1.86 -0.76 -5.80
CA GLU A 79 1.77 0.41 -6.68
C GLU A 79 1.50 1.70 -5.90
N LEU A 80 0.57 1.66 -4.93
CA LEU A 80 0.23 2.82 -4.11
C LEU A 80 1.40 3.23 -3.19
N VAL A 81 2.12 2.26 -2.61
CA VAL A 81 3.36 2.53 -1.86
C VAL A 81 4.40 3.19 -2.78
N GLN A 82 4.55 2.71 -4.01
CA GLN A 82 5.49 3.30 -4.95
C GLN A 82 5.08 4.73 -5.34
N ALA A 83 3.79 4.99 -5.54
CA ALA A 83 3.28 6.34 -5.82
C ALA A 83 3.61 7.33 -4.68
N VAL A 84 3.53 6.89 -3.42
CA VAL A 84 3.93 7.70 -2.26
C VAL A 84 5.44 7.98 -2.27
N ARG A 85 6.27 6.98 -2.59
CA ARG A 85 7.73 7.19 -2.75
C ARG A 85 8.03 8.21 -3.85
N ASP A 86 7.37 8.07 -4.99
CA ASP A 86 7.55 8.98 -6.13
C ASP A 86 7.15 10.41 -5.75
N LEU A 87 6.06 10.57 -4.98
CA LEU A 87 5.62 11.87 -4.47
C LEU A 87 6.68 12.51 -3.56
N HIS A 88 7.31 11.75 -2.67
CA HIS A 88 8.42 12.21 -1.82
C HIS A 88 9.67 12.56 -2.61
N THR A 89 10.01 11.81 -3.66
CA THR A 89 11.19 12.11 -4.50
C THR A 89 10.97 13.32 -5.42
N ALA A 90 9.73 13.64 -5.79
CA ALA A 90 9.40 14.84 -6.58
C ALA A 90 9.51 16.14 -5.77
N GLN A 91 9.34 16.08 -4.44
CA GLN A 91 9.41 17.21 -3.50
C GLN A 91 10.74 17.98 -3.51
N PRO A 92 11.93 17.35 -3.38
CA PRO A 92 13.20 18.06 -3.38
C PRO A 92 13.48 18.81 -4.70
N MET A 93 12.94 18.34 -5.83
CA MET A 93 13.07 19.04 -7.12
C MET A 93 12.18 20.29 -7.24
N ALA A 94 11.02 20.30 -6.59
CA ALA A 94 10.12 21.46 -6.58
C ALA A 94 10.62 22.56 -5.64
N GLN A 95 11.14 22.20 -4.46
CA GLN A 95 11.69 23.15 -3.47
C GLN A 95 12.91 23.91 -4.02
N ASN A 96 13.82 23.21 -4.73
CA ASN A 96 15.03 23.82 -5.30
C ASN A 96 14.77 24.80 -6.45
N ARG A 97 13.65 24.68 -7.18
CA ARG A 97 13.31 25.63 -8.26
C ARG A 97 12.78 26.97 -7.75
N ILE A 98 12.20 26.99 -6.55
CA ILE A 98 11.62 28.21 -5.97
C ILE A 98 12.71 29.03 -5.27
N SER A 99 13.74 28.38 -4.72
CA SER A 99 14.84 29.06 -4.01
C SER A 99 15.90 29.69 -4.93
N GLY A 100 15.88 29.44 -6.24
CA GLY A 100 16.85 29.97 -7.21
C GLY A 100 16.46 31.29 -7.89
N VAL A 101 15.44 31.99 -7.39
CA VAL A 101 14.89 33.23 -8.00
C VAL A 101 15.06 34.46 -7.08
N LEU A 102 15.94 34.40 -6.07
CA LEU A 102 16.30 35.55 -5.24
C LEU A 102 17.80 35.82 -5.28
#